data_AF-A0A1G3HJH4-F1
#
_entry.id   AF-A0A1G3HJH4-F1
#
_cell.length_a   1.000
_cell.length_b   1.000
_cell.length_c   1.000
_cell.angle_alpha   90.00
_cell.angle_beta   90.00
_cell.angle_gamma   90.00
#
_symmetry.space_group_name_H-M   'P 1'
#
loop_
_entity.id
_entity.type
_entity.pdbx_description
1 polymer ?
#
loop_
_entity_poly.entity_id
_entity_poly.type
_entity_poly.pdbx_seq_one_letter_code
_entity_poly.pdbx_strand_id
1 'polypeptide(L)'
;MENIHKAAGRSRPEKKSLAVGFARSQSDILDAQRLRYRVFAGEMGANLPSRIPGVDHDIYDPYCQHLVVRDTQTSEIVGTYRILTPENARQVGYYSENEFDLTRLQYLRSRLVEIGRSCVHPDYRTGATITLLWSGLANFMIENSYDYLMGCASISMADGGHAAASLYNRLAADHLGPQEYRVFPRCPLPLAALQQDLPAETPPLIKGYLRAGAWICGEPAWDPDFNTADLPILMPMAKVSGRYAKHYLG
;
A
#
# COMPACT_ATOMS: atom_id res chain seq x y z
N MET A 1 -42.27 16.85 -40.29
CA MET A 1 -42.24 17.31 -38.88
C MET A 1 -43.30 16.46 -38.18
N GLU A 2 -43.02 15.56 -37.25
CA GLU A 2 -42.04 15.55 -36.18
C GLU A 2 -41.64 14.13 -35.76
N ASN A 3 -40.40 14.04 -35.27
CA ASN A 3 -39.72 12.87 -34.76
C ASN A 3 -40.33 12.36 -33.44
N ILE A 4 -40.55 11.06 -33.34
CA ILE A 4 -40.72 10.39 -32.04
C ILE A 4 -39.36 9.78 -31.67
N HIS A 5 -38.66 10.48 -30.77
CA HIS A 5 -37.40 10.04 -30.18
C HIS A 5 -37.61 8.75 -29.38
N LYS A 6 -36.96 7.67 -29.82
CA LYS A 6 -36.68 6.48 -28.99
C LYS A 6 -35.81 6.92 -27.81
N ALA A 7 -36.35 6.80 -26.61
CA ALA A 7 -35.60 6.92 -25.37
C ALA A 7 -34.51 5.83 -25.32
N ALA A 8 -33.25 6.26 -25.33
CA ALA A 8 -32.10 5.39 -25.08
C ALA A 8 -32.19 4.87 -23.65
N GLY A 9 -32.29 3.55 -23.50
CA GLY A 9 -32.21 2.87 -22.21
C GLY A 9 -30.85 3.16 -21.57
N ARG A 10 -30.85 3.78 -20.39
CA ARG A 10 -29.67 3.87 -19.53
C ARG A 10 -29.30 2.44 -19.13
N SER A 11 -28.21 1.89 -19.68
CA SER A 11 -27.65 0.65 -19.19
C SER A 11 -27.24 0.86 -17.73
N ARG A 12 -27.72 -0.03 -16.86
CA ARG A 12 -27.28 -0.06 -15.47
C ARG A 12 -25.80 -0.49 -15.50
N PRO A 13 -24.87 0.20 -14.83
CA PRO A 13 -23.47 -0.18 -14.87
C PRO A 13 -23.35 -1.64 -14.41
N GLU A 14 -22.71 -2.47 -15.24
CA GLU A 14 -22.50 -3.88 -14.93
C GLU A 14 -21.75 -3.98 -13.60
N LYS A 15 -22.29 -4.79 -12.70
CA LYS A 15 -21.70 -5.00 -11.38
C LYS A 15 -20.45 -5.84 -11.58
N LYS A 16 -19.29 -5.19 -11.59
CA LYS A 16 -17.97 -5.85 -11.70
C LYS A 16 -17.86 -6.94 -10.64
N SER A 17 -17.51 -8.15 -11.07
CA SER A 17 -17.33 -9.30 -10.18
C SER A 17 -15.85 -9.45 -9.90
N LEU A 18 -15.45 -9.36 -8.63
CA LEU A 18 -14.06 -9.31 -8.20
C LEU A 18 -13.73 -10.51 -7.32
N ALA A 19 -12.53 -11.06 -7.47
CA ALA A 19 -11.99 -12.13 -6.64
C ALA A 19 -10.58 -11.79 -6.16
N VAL A 20 -10.26 -12.13 -4.91
CA VAL A 20 -8.91 -12.01 -4.35
C VAL A 20 -8.22 -13.37 -4.31
N GLY A 21 -6.91 -13.40 -4.54
CA GLY A 21 -6.07 -14.57 -4.35
C GLY A 21 -4.61 -14.27 -4.61
N PHE A 22 -3.74 -15.23 -4.35
CA PHE A 22 -2.33 -15.12 -4.70
C PHE A 22 -2.10 -15.38 -6.19
N ALA A 23 -1.14 -14.68 -6.78
CA ALA A 23 -0.61 -14.99 -8.10
C ALA A 23 -0.11 -16.44 -8.14
N ARG A 24 -0.50 -17.21 -9.18
CA ARG A 24 -0.23 -18.65 -9.27
C ARG A 24 0.79 -19.01 -10.34
N SER A 25 1.20 -18.03 -11.13
CA SER A 25 2.10 -18.21 -12.28
C SER A 25 2.97 -16.98 -12.49
N GLN A 26 4.04 -17.15 -13.25
CA GLN A 26 4.90 -16.03 -13.67
C GLN A 26 4.12 -14.99 -14.50
N SER A 27 3.09 -15.42 -15.24
CA SER A 27 2.21 -14.52 -15.99
C SER A 27 1.39 -13.64 -15.04
N ASP A 28 0.84 -14.21 -13.97
CA ASP A 28 0.09 -13.44 -12.97
C ASP A 28 0.97 -12.40 -12.28
N ILE A 29 2.20 -12.79 -11.93
CA ILE A 29 3.17 -11.87 -11.36
C ILE A 29 3.40 -10.74 -12.34
N LEU A 30 3.80 -11.05 -13.59
CA LEU A 30 4.06 -10.06 -14.65
C LEU A 30 2.89 -9.10 -14.87
N ASP A 31 1.65 -9.57 -14.85
CA ASP A 31 0.47 -8.71 -15.00
C ASP A 31 0.29 -7.78 -13.79
N ALA A 32 0.56 -8.25 -12.57
CA ALA A 32 0.63 -7.37 -11.41
C ALA A 32 1.76 -6.33 -11.52
N GLN A 33 2.94 -6.72 -12.04
CA GLN A 33 4.05 -5.79 -12.29
C GLN A 33 3.73 -4.72 -13.34
N ARG A 34 2.97 -5.09 -14.38
CA ARG A 34 2.46 -4.13 -15.39
C ARG A 34 1.44 -3.18 -14.80
N LEU A 35 0.52 -3.69 -13.96
CA LEU A 35 -0.42 -2.83 -13.24
C LEU A 35 0.33 -1.81 -12.37
N ARG A 36 1.32 -2.27 -11.59
CA ARG A 36 2.18 -1.41 -10.78
C ARG A 36 2.86 -0.33 -11.61
N TYR A 37 3.46 -0.69 -12.74
CA TYR A 37 4.08 0.29 -13.65
C TYR A 37 3.07 1.34 -14.13
N ARG A 38 1.89 0.91 -14.60
CA ARG A 38 0.85 1.84 -15.09
C ARG A 38 0.43 2.84 -14.02
N VAL A 39 0.31 2.41 -12.76
CA VAL A 39 -0.09 3.29 -11.67
C VAL A 39 1.10 4.14 -11.19
N PHE A 40 2.23 3.53 -10.83
CA PHE A 40 3.34 4.25 -10.23
C PHE A 40 4.06 5.14 -11.23
N ALA A 41 4.52 4.61 -12.37
CA ALA A 41 5.21 5.42 -13.38
C ALA A 41 4.22 6.22 -14.24
N GLY A 42 3.15 5.58 -14.70
CA GLY A 42 2.22 6.18 -15.66
C GLY A 42 1.35 7.30 -15.05
N GLU A 43 0.78 7.08 -13.87
CA GLU A 43 -0.12 8.05 -13.24
C GLU A 43 0.59 8.90 -12.18
N MET A 44 1.41 8.28 -11.33
CA MET A 44 2.05 8.99 -10.21
C MET A 44 3.41 9.61 -10.57
N GLY A 45 3.95 9.30 -11.75
CA GLY A 45 5.21 9.88 -12.23
C GLY A 45 6.48 9.30 -11.58
N ALA A 46 6.39 8.13 -10.95
CA ALA A 46 7.55 7.45 -10.37
C ALA A 46 8.56 7.07 -11.46
N ASN A 47 9.83 7.27 -11.17
CA ASN A 47 10.95 6.85 -11.98
C ASN A 47 11.41 5.45 -11.57
N LEU A 48 10.85 4.42 -12.22
CA LEU A 48 11.14 3.03 -11.88
C LEU A 48 12.38 2.53 -12.64
N PRO A 49 13.47 2.12 -11.95
CA PRO A 49 14.68 1.58 -12.59
C PRO A 49 14.45 0.14 -13.06
N SER A 50 13.51 -0.08 -13.98
CA SER A 50 13.20 -1.40 -14.50
C SER A 50 14.02 -1.74 -15.73
N ARG A 51 14.50 -2.99 -15.78
CA ARG A 51 15.18 -3.55 -16.97
C ARG A 51 14.21 -3.93 -18.07
N ILE A 52 12.92 -4.05 -17.76
CA ILE A 52 11.87 -4.45 -18.70
C ILE A 52 10.93 -3.26 -18.87
N PRO A 53 10.82 -2.69 -20.08
CA PRO A 53 9.90 -1.58 -20.34
C PRO A 53 8.47 -1.91 -19.92
N GLY A 54 7.82 -1.00 -19.20
CA GLY A 54 6.42 -1.14 -18.81
C GLY A 54 6.14 -2.09 -17.63
N VAL A 55 7.18 -2.47 -16.87
CA VAL A 55 7.08 -3.44 -15.78
C VAL A 55 7.76 -2.86 -14.53
N ASP A 56 7.07 -2.83 -13.39
CA ASP A 56 7.68 -2.54 -12.09
C ASP A 56 8.26 -3.84 -11.51
N HIS A 57 9.59 -4.00 -11.53
CA HIS A 57 10.28 -5.18 -11.02
C HIS A 57 11.57 -4.80 -10.29
N ASP A 58 11.77 -5.37 -9.11
CA ASP A 58 12.98 -5.17 -8.30
C ASP A 58 13.50 -6.49 -7.69
N ILE A 59 14.58 -6.39 -6.91
CA ILE A 59 15.27 -7.54 -6.31
C ILE A 59 14.42 -8.32 -5.28
N TYR A 60 13.33 -7.72 -4.76
CA TYR A 60 12.48 -8.33 -3.73
C TYR A 60 11.40 -9.21 -4.33
N ASP A 61 10.95 -8.93 -5.56
CA ASP A 61 9.85 -9.65 -6.19
C ASP A 61 10.03 -11.19 -6.21
N PRO A 62 11.22 -11.77 -6.50
CA PRO A 62 11.42 -13.22 -6.42
C PRO A 62 11.20 -13.84 -5.04
N TYR A 63 11.28 -13.03 -3.98
CA TYR A 63 11.11 -13.44 -2.59
C TYR A 63 9.71 -13.13 -2.06
N CYS A 64 8.86 -12.48 -2.84
CA CYS A 64 7.56 -12.01 -2.38
C CYS A 64 6.42 -12.89 -2.89
N GLN A 65 5.38 -12.97 -2.08
CA GLN A 65 4.06 -13.39 -2.56
C GLN A 65 3.33 -12.17 -3.12
N HIS A 66 2.55 -12.38 -4.17
CA HIS A 66 1.76 -11.32 -4.81
C HIS A 66 0.29 -11.59 -4.58
N LEU A 67 -0.32 -10.83 -3.68
CA LEU A 67 -1.75 -10.86 -3.44
C LEU A 67 -2.43 -9.98 -4.46
N VAL A 68 -3.39 -10.51 -5.22
CA VAL A 68 -4.02 -9.80 -6.34
C VAL A 68 -5.53 -9.84 -6.24
N VAL A 69 -6.17 -8.77 -6.70
CA VAL A 69 -7.60 -8.76 -7.01
C VAL A 69 -7.76 -8.80 -8.52
N ARG A 70 -8.61 -9.72 -8.98
CA ARG A 70 -8.89 -9.94 -10.40
C ARG A 70 -10.36 -9.64 -10.69
N ASP A 71 -10.61 -9.00 -11.82
CA ASP A 71 -11.95 -8.97 -12.40
C ASP A 71 -12.25 -10.35 -13.00
N THR A 72 -13.29 -11.02 -12.52
CA THR A 72 -13.61 -12.40 -12.93
C THR A 72 -14.22 -12.48 -14.33
N GLN A 73 -14.64 -11.36 -14.91
CA GLN A 73 -15.19 -11.31 -16.28
C GLN A 73 -14.06 -11.14 -17.30
N THR A 74 -13.11 -10.24 -17.04
CA THR A 74 -12.00 -9.96 -17.96
C THR A 74 -10.74 -10.77 -17.67
N SER A 75 -10.67 -11.38 -16.49
CA SER A 75 -9.46 -11.99 -15.92
C SER A 75 -8.30 -11.00 -15.71
N GLU A 76 -8.52 -9.68 -15.77
CA GLU A 76 -7.48 -8.69 -15.54
C GLU A 76 -7.16 -8.54 -14.04
N ILE A 77 -5.88 -8.42 -13.69
CA ILE A 77 -5.45 -8.02 -12.34
C ILE A 77 -5.65 -6.51 -12.19
N VAL A 78 -6.50 -6.13 -11.23
CA VAL A 78 -6.96 -4.75 -11.03
C VAL A 78 -6.55 -4.15 -9.69
N GLY A 79 -5.97 -4.95 -8.81
CA GLY A 79 -5.38 -4.50 -7.55
C GLY A 79 -4.31 -5.47 -7.08
N THR A 80 -3.32 -4.99 -6.35
CA THR A 80 -2.23 -5.84 -5.87
C THR A 80 -1.61 -5.34 -4.57
N TYR A 81 -1.08 -6.28 -3.79
CA TYR A 81 -0.07 -6.09 -2.74
C TYR A 81 1.09 -7.04 -2.98
N ARG A 82 2.30 -6.56 -2.71
CA ARG A 82 3.47 -7.41 -2.50
C ARG A 82 3.62 -7.73 -1.02
N ILE A 83 3.90 -8.98 -0.70
CA ILE A 83 4.01 -9.49 0.67
C ILE A 83 5.35 -10.20 0.84
N LEU A 84 6.16 -9.73 1.78
CA LEU A 84 7.45 -10.32 2.14
C LEU A 84 7.38 -10.87 3.57
N THR A 85 7.51 -12.19 3.71
CA THR A 85 7.43 -12.88 5.01
C THR A 85 8.73 -12.78 5.80
N PRO A 86 8.71 -12.98 7.13
CA PRO A 86 9.92 -13.11 7.95
C PRO A 86 11.00 -14.05 7.40
N GLU A 87 10.59 -15.18 6.82
CA GLU A 87 11.46 -16.22 6.26
C GLU A 87 12.23 -15.71 5.05
N ASN A 88 11.54 -14.95 4.21
CA ASN A 88 12.10 -14.42 2.98
C ASN A 88 12.89 -13.13 3.26
N ALA A 89 12.44 -12.30 4.20
CA ALA A 89 13.19 -11.14 4.67
C ALA A 89 14.53 -11.51 5.32
N ARG A 90 14.68 -12.73 5.87
CA ARG A 90 15.99 -13.23 6.34
C ARG A 90 16.99 -13.45 5.19
N GLN A 91 16.53 -13.62 3.96
CA GLN A 91 17.38 -13.89 2.79
C GLN A 91 17.75 -12.61 2.04
N VAL A 92 16.84 -11.63 1.98
CA VAL A 92 17.00 -10.42 1.16
C VAL A 92 16.95 -9.11 1.97
N GLY A 93 16.66 -9.17 3.27
CA GLY A 93 16.32 -7.99 4.08
C GLY A 93 14.89 -7.52 3.81
N TYR A 94 14.44 -6.51 4.57
CA TYR A 94 13.20 -5.80 4.28
C TYR A 94 13.48 -4.62 3.33
N TYR A 95 12.53 -4.27 2.46
CA TYR A 95 12.64 -3.07 1.62
C TYR A 95 12.75 -1.81 2.47
N SER A 96 11.95 -1.71 3.54
CA SER A 96 11.96 -0.57 4.45
C SER A 96 13.30 -0.38 5.17
N GLU A 97 14.23 -1.36 5.16
CA GLU A 97 15.61 -1.15 5.68
C GLU A 97 16.44 -0.23 4.80
N ASN A 98 16.08 -0.05 3.52
CA ASN A 98 16.72 0.92 2.63
C ASN A 98 16.29 2.36 2.93
N GLU A 99 15.11 2.53 3.53
CA GLU A 99 14.54 3.84 3.84
C GLU A 99 14.67 4.21 5.32
N PHE A 100 14.72 3.21 6.21
CA PHE A 100 14.73 3.40 7.65
C PHE A 100 15.74 2.50 8.37
N ASP A 101 16.24 2.98 9.51
CA ASP A 101 16.88 2.13 10.51
C ASP A 101 15.81 1.40 11.33
N LEU A 102 15.67 0.09 11.09
CA LEU A 102 14.72 -0.80 11.74
C LEU A 102 15.30 -1.51 12.98
N THR A 103 16.44 -1.08 13.52
CA THR A 103 17.12 -1.76 14.64
C THR A 103 16.19 -1.97 15.85
N ARG A 104 15.28 -1.03 16.12
CA ARG A 104 14.31 -1.19 17.22
C ARG A 104 13.25 -2.25 16.97
N LEU A 105 13.05 -2.71 15.74
CA LEU A 105 12.07 -3.76 15.41
C LEU A 105 12.69 -5.16 15.33
N GLN A 106 13.98 -5.32 15.65
CA GLN A 106 14.71 -6.59 15.52
C GLN A 106 14.01 -7.76 16.24
N TYR A 107 13.47 -7.54 17.43
CA TYR A 107 12.77 -8.56 18.21
C TYR A 107 11.40 -8.96 17.64
N LEU A 108 10.85 -8.19 16.69
CA LEU A 108 9.60 -8.51 16.00
C LEU A 108 9.82 -9.32 14.71
N ARG A 109 11.05 -9.34 14.16
CA ARG A 109 11.31 -9.81 12.78
C ARG A 109 10.79 -11.21 12.49
N SER A 110 10.81 -12.12 13.46
CA SER A 110 10.31 -13.49 13.29
C SER A 110 8.80 -13.58 13.02
N ARG A 111 8.05 -12.51 13.29
CA ARG A 111 6.59 -12.42 13.16
C ARG A 111 6.13 -11.16 12.43
N LEU A 112 7.06 -10.49 11.74
CA LEU A 112 6.86 -9.23 11.02
C LEU A 112 6.79 -9.46 9.51
N VAL A 113 5.65 -9.18 8.91
CA VAL A 113 5.47 -9.22 7.46
C VAL A 113 5.58 -7.80 6.91
N GLU A 114 6.38 -7.62 5.87
CA GLU A 114 6.39 -6.37 5.12
C GLU A 114 5.42 -6.45 3.95
N ILE A 115 4.64 -5.39 3.77
CA ILE A 115 3.77 -5.20 2.62
C ILE A 115 4.16 -3.93 1.87
N GLY A 116 4.00 -3.96 0.56
CA GLY A 116 4.33 -2.82 -0.28
C GLY A 116 3.74 -2.94 -1.67
N ARG A 117 4.12 -1.98 -2.53
CA ARG A 117 3.69 -1.93 -3.93
C ARG A 117 2.17 -2.07 -4.10
N SER A 118 1.44 -1.47 -3.17
CA SER A 118 -0.03 -1.45 -3.17
C SER A 118 -0.53 -0.50 -4.23
N CYS A 119 -1.25 -1.01 -5.22
CA CYS A 119 -1.93 -0.16 -6.19
C CYS A 119 -3.24 -0.78 -6.67
N VAL A 120 -4.16 0.08 -7.12
CA VAL A 120 -5.44 -0.31 -7.70
C VAL A 120 -5.62 0.44 -9.01
N HIS A 121 -6.04 -0.29 -10.04
CA HIS A 121 -6.38 0.24 -11.35
C HIS A 121 -7.40 1.39 -11.19
N PRO A 122 -7.24 2.54 -11.87
CA PRO A 122 -8.11 3.71 -11.71
C PRO A 122 -9.61 3.39 -11.74
N ASP A 123 -10.05 2.61 -12.72
CA ASP A 123 -11.46 2.19 -12.89
C ASP A 123 -12.00 1.22 -11.83
N TYR A 124 -11.14 0.80 -10.88
CA TYR A 124 -11.46 -0.17 -9.84
C TYR A 124 -11.16 0.35 -8.43
N ARG A 125 -10.90 1.66 -8.27
CA ARG A 125 -10.68 2.32 -6.96
C ARG A 125 -11.98 2.48 -6.18
N THR A 126 -12.53 1.33 -5.80
CA THR A 126 -13.77 1.20 -5.03
C THR A 126 -13.48 0.60 -3.66
N GLY A 127 -14.38 0.80 -2.71
CA GLY A 127 -14.28 0.15 -1.40
C GLY A 127 -14.19 -1.37 -1.51
N ALA A 128 -14.87 -1.98 -2.49
CA ALA A 128 -14.87 -3.43 -2.68
C ALA A 128 -13.46 -3.98 -2.99
N THR A 129 -12.70 -3.34 -3.87
CA THR A 129 -11.35 -3.79 -4.24
C THR A 129 -10.40 -3.76 -3.04
N ILE A 130 -10.41 -2.66 -2.27
CA ILE A 130 -9.56 -2.52 -1.08
C ILE A 130 -10.00 -3.52 0.00
N THR A 131 -11.30 -3.68 0.23
CA THR A 131 -11.84 -4.67 1.18
C THR A 131 -11.38 -6.08 0.83
N LEU A 132 -11.35 -6.45 -0.45
CA LEU A 132 -10.86 -7.74 -0.92
C LEU A 132 -9.35 -7.92 -0.70
N LEU A 133 -8.53 -6.91 -1.03
CA LEU A 133 -7.09 -6.98 -0.76
C LEU A 133 -6.82 -7.13 0.75
N TRP A 134 -7.56 -6.38 1.57
CA TRP A 134 -7.39 -6.40 3.02
C TRP A 134 -7.90 -7.69 3.66
N SER A 135 -8.99 -8.28 3.15
CA SER A 135 -9.43 -9.59 3.62
C SER A 135 -8.44 -10.69 3.26
N GLY A 136 -7.90 -10.67 2.03
CA GLY A 136 -6.85 -11.60 1.61
C GLY A 136 -5.59 -11.49 2.47
N LEU A 137 -5.16 -10.26 2.77
CA LEU A 137 -4.02 -10.01 3.65
C LEU A 137 -4.28 -10.45 5.10
N ALA A 138 -5.46 -10.16 5.64
CA ALA A 138 -5.83 -10.56 7.00
C ALA A 138 -5.86 -12.09 7.15
N ASN A 139 -6.46 -12.80 6.17
CA ASN A 139 -6.47 -14.25 6.15
C ASN A 139 -5.04 -14.82 6.10
N PHE A 140 -4.19 -14.27 5.23
CA PHE A 140 -2.80 -14.66 5.14
C PHE A 140 -2.05 -14.52 6.48
N MET A 141 -2.23 -13.38 7.16
CA MET A 141 -1.61 -13.13 8.47
C MET A 141 -2.09 -14.14 9.53
N ILE A 142 -3.40 -14.43 9.56
CA ILE A 142 -4.01 -15.35 10.54
C ILE A 142 -3.55 -16.80 10.28
N GLU A 143 -3.64 -17.28 9.04
CA GLU A 143 -3.28 -18.65 8.66
C GLU A 143 -1.81 -18.96 8.99
N ASN A 144 -0.93 -17.97 8.88
CA ASN A 144 0.50 -18.11 9.14
C ASN A 144 0.92 -17.66 10.56
N SER A 145 -0.03 -17.24 11.40
CA SER A 145 0.22 -16.78 12.78
C SER A 145 1.26 -15.65 12.89
N TYR A 146 1.18 -14.67 11.97
CA TYR A 146 2.00 -13.46 12.02
C TYR A 146 1.31 -12.36 12.83
N ASP A 147 2.10 -11.58 13.57
CA ASP A 147 1.58 -10.63 14.56
C ASP A 147 1.59 -9.18 14.07
N TYR A 148 2.47 -8.84 13.12
CA TYR A 148 2.70 -7.46 12.70
C TYR A 148 2.81 -7.34 11.19
N LEU A 149 2.14 -6.32 10.64
CA LEU A 149 2.38 -5.80 9.31
C LEU A 149 3.21 -4.53 9.39
N MET A 150 4.20 -4.38 8.52
CA MET A 150 4.96 -3.16 8.32
C MET A 150 4.95 -2.78 6.85
N GLY A 151 5.11 -1.50 6.57
CA GLY A 151 5.42 -1.03 5.23
C GLY A 151 5.53 0.48 5.20
N CYS A 152 5.82 1.01 4.02
CA CYS A 152 5.89 2.44 3.78
C CYS A 152 4.58 2.91 3.15
N ALA A 153 3.98 3.92 3.76
CA ALA A 153 2.80 4.57 3.20
C ALA A 153 3.17 5.95 2.70
N SER A 154 3.08 6.13 1.40
CA SER A 154 3.65 7.26 0.70
C SER A 154 2.67 8.44 0.60
N ILE A 155 3.20 9.64 0.80
CA ILE A 155 2.52 10.91 0.54
C ILE A 155 3.24 11.59 -0.63
N SER A 156 2.48 12.09 -1.60
CA SER A 156 3.05 12.77 -2.78
C SER A 156 3.90 13.98 -2.38
N MET A 157 5.06 14.16 -3.04
CA MET A 157 5.92 15.34 -2.94
C MET A 157 5.66 16.36 -4.07
N ALA A 158 4.50 16.30 -4.74
CA ALA A 158 4.20 17.14 -5.90
C ALA A 158 4.27 18.66 -5.62
N ASP A 159 4.08 19.08 -4.36
CA ASP A 159 4.18 20.48 -3.92
C ASP A 159 5.53 20.82 -3.24
N GLY A 160 6.55 19.97 -3.43
CA GLY A 160 7.84 20.10 -2.74
C GLY A 160 7.85 19.54 -1.32
N GLY A 161 6.76 18.89 -0.88
CA GLY A 161 6.68 18.18 0.40
C GLY A 161 5.98 18.94 1.52
N HIS A 162 5.40 20.10 1.22
CA HIS A 162 4.66 20.88 2.22
C HIS A 162 3.40 20.15 2.70
N ALA A 163 2.65 19.51 1.79
CA ALA A 163 1.52 18.68 2.14
C ALA A 163 1.93 17.47 2.99
N ALA A 164 3.07 16.83 2.67
CA ALA A 164 3.61 15.72 3.43
C ALA A 164 4.00 16.13 4.85
N ALA A 165 4.73 17.23 5.01
CA ALA A 165 5.13 17.77 6.31
C ALA A 165 3.89 18.15 7.16
N SER A 166 2.93 18.84 6.56
CA SER A 166 1.69 19.24 7.22
C SER A 166 0.83 18.05 7.63
N LEU A 167 0.76 17.03 6.78
CA LEU A 167 0.01 15.80 7.08
C LEU A 167 0.70 14.99 8.17
N TYR A 168 2.03 14.81 8.12
CA TYR A 168 2.78 14.15 9.18
C TYR A 168 2.59 14.84 10.53
N ASN A 169 2.78 16.16 10.61
CA ASN A 169 2.63 16.93 11.85
C ASN A 169 1.25 16.71 12.50
N ARG A 170 0.19 16.72 11.67
CA ARG A 170 -1.18 16.46 12.14
C ARG A 170 -1.40 15.02 12.59
N LEU A 171 -0.99 14.04 11.78
CA LEU A 171 -1.22 12.63 12.08
C LEU A 171 -0.36 12.15 13.26
N ALA A 172 0.84 12.70 13.40
CA ALA A 172 1.77 12.33 14.46
C ALA A 172 1.21 12.67 15.86
N ALA A 173 0.39 13.71 15.99
CA ALA A 173 -0.24 14.06 17.26
C ALA A 173 -1.12 12.91 17.83
N ASP A 174 -1.80 12.15 16.95
CA ASP A 174 -2.81 11.17 17.35
C ASP A 174 -2.41 9.71 17.08
N HIS A 175 -1.48 9.47 16.14
CA HIS A 175 -1.22 8.14 15.60
C HIS A 175 0.23 7.65 15.75
N LEU A 176 1.07 8.43 16.42
CA LEU A 176 2.42 8.03 16.75
C LEU A 176 2.41 6.76 17.63
N GLY A 177 3.11 5.71 17.18
CA GLY A 177 3.28 4.46 17.95
C GLY A 177 4.10 4.57 19.25
N PRO A 178 4.25 3.49 20.02
CA PRO A 178 5.18 3.42 21.14
C PRO A 178 6.65 3.70 20.78
N GLN A 179 7.46 4.14 21.75
CA GLN A 179 8.85 4.55 21.54
C GLN A 179 9.76 3.39 21.11
N GLU A 180 9.47 2.19 21.59
CA GLU A 180 10.15 0.94 21.26
C GLU A 180 9.89 0.48 19.83
N TYR A 181 8.87 1.01 19.16
CA TYR A 181 8.60 0.75 17.73
C TYR A 181 9.06 1.88 16.82
N ARG A 182 9.74 2.90 17.37
CA ARG A 182 10.24 4.02 16.56
C ARG A 182 11.38 3.61 15.65
N VAL A 183 11.29 3.99 14.39
CA VAL A 183 12.33 3.82 13.37
C VAL A 183 12.76 5.20 12.86
N PHE A 184 13.94 5.28 12.26
CA PHE A 184 14.54 6.54 11.88
C PHE A 184 14.82 6.57 10.38
N PRO A 185 14.36 7.59 9.64
CA PRO A 185 14.60 7.67 8.21
C PRO A 185 16.10 7.81 7.91
N ARG A 186 16.57 7.10 6.89
CA ARG A 186 17.94 7.25 6.35
C ARG A 186 18.10 8.51 5.53
N CYS A 187 17.03 8.91 4.84
CA CYS A 187 16.91 10.16 4.10
C CYS A 187 15.73 10.95 4.68
N PRO A 188 15.90 11.69 5.80
CA PRO A 188 14.80 12.41 6.43
C PRO A 188 14.24 13.50 5.50
N LEU A 189 12.92 13.62 5.44
CA LEU A 189 12.27 14.82 4.90
C LEU A 189 12.64 16.03 5.78
N PRO A 190 13.11 17.17 5.23
CA PRO A 190 13.56 18.32 6.01
C PRO A 190 12.37 19.13 6.55
N LEU A 191 11.61 18.56 7.49
CA LEU A 191 10.35 19.12 8.02
C LEU A 191 10.47 20.58 8.44
N ALA A 192 11.57 20.97 9.11
CA ALA A 192 11.79 22.33 9.60
C ALA A 192 11.90 23.39 8.48
N ALA A 193 12.23 22.98 7.25
CA ALA A 193 12.32 23.87 6.10
C ALA A 193 11.00 23.96 5.30
N LEU A 194 9.98 23.20 5.70
CA LEU A 194 8.70 23.07 4.99
C LEU A 194 7.58 23.73 5.79
N GLN A 195 6.55 24.21 5.09
CA GLN A 195 5.27 24.57 5.73
C GLN A 195 4.62 23.31 6.33
N GLN A 196 4.10 23.42 7.55
CA GLN A 196 3.59 22.28 8.34
C GLN A 196 2.12 22.44 8.79
N ASP A 197 1.43 23.46 8.27
CA ASP A 197 0.07 23.86 8.61
C ASP A 197 -0.85 23.98 7.39
N LEU A 198 -0.43 23.47 6.23
CA LEU A 198 -1.26 23.45 5.04
C LEU A 198 -2.42 22.46 5.18
N PRO A 199 -3.59 22.80 4.61
CA PRO A 199 -4.68 21.84 4.48
C PRO A 199 -4.28 20.74 3.49
N ALA A 200 -3.97 19.56 4.01
CA ALA A 200 -3.61 18.38 3.21
C ALA A 200 -4.59 17.23 3.48
N GLU A 201 -5.19 16.66 2.44
CA GLU A 201 -6.04 15.48 2.59
C GLU A 201 -5.21 14.24 2.88
N THR A 202 -5.65 13.43 3.85
CA THR A 202 -5.02 12.14 4.13
C THR A 202 -5.37 11.15 3.02
N PRO A 203 -4.37 10.54 2.34
CA PRO A 203 -4.64 9.52 1.33
C PRO A 203 -5.53 8.40 1.87
N PRO A 204 -6.51 7.90 1.09
CA PRO A 204 -7.48 6.92 1.56
C PRO A 204 -6.86 5.67 2.18
N LEU A 205 -5.72 5.23 1.65
CA LEU A 205 -5.03 4.04 2.15
C LEU A 205 -4.39 4.27 3.53
N ILE A 206 -3.69 5.41 3.72
CA ILE A 206 -3.16 5.82 5.04
C ILE A 206 -4.31 5.92 6.04
N LYS A 207 -5.41 6.58 5.66
CA LYS A 207 -6.60 6.70 6.51
C LYS A 207 -7.17 5.32 6.88
N GLY A 208 -7.14 4.36 5.95
CA GLY A 208 -7.47 2.97 6.20
C GLY A 208 -6.61 2.38 7.30
N TYR A 209 -5.28 2.39 7.13
CA TYR A 209 -4.33 1.79 8.08
C TYR A 209 -4.50 2.35 9.49
N LEU A 210 -4.60 3.67 9.60
CA LEU A 210 -4.77 4.36 10.89
C LEU A 210 -6.07 3.95 11.58
N ARG A 211 -7.17 3.83 10.82
CA ARG A 211 -8.44 3.34 11.39
C ARG A 211 -8.34 1.88 11.84
N ALA A 212 -7.60 1.04 11.13
CA ALA A 212 -7.33 -0.34 11.52
C ALA A 212 -6.42 -0.47 12.76
N GLY A 213 -5.92 0.65 13.29
CA GLY A 213 -5.10 0.70 14.49
C GLY A 213 -3.60 0.69 14.23
N ALA A 214 -3.17 0.93 12.99
CA ALA A 214 -1.78 1.10 12.65
C ALA A 214 -1.19 2.36 13.30
N TRP A 215 0.11 2.31 13.53
CA TRP A 215 0.90 3.40 14.05
C TRP A 215 1.81 3.98 12.99
N ILE A 216 2.02 5.29 13.05
CA ILE A 216 3.17 5.95 12.41
C ILE A 216 4.37 5.75 13.35
N CYS A 217 5.45 5.20 12.82
CA CYS A 217 6.60 4.74 13.59
C CYS A 217 7.80 5.68 13.51
N GLY A 218 7.67 6.86 12.93
CA GLY A 218 8.78 7.80 12.81
C GLY A 218 8.47 8.92 11.84
N GLU A 219 9.45 9.81 11.68
CA GLU A 219 9.42 10.85 10.66
C GLU A 219 9.46 10.24 9.25
N PRO A 220 8.90 10.93 8.25
CA PRO A 220 8.92 10.43 6.88
C PRO A 220 10.34 10.40 6.28
N ALA A 221 10.60 9.37 5.49
CA ALA A 221 11.76 9.33 4.60
C ALA A 221 11.40 9.94 3.24
N TRP A 222 12.33 10.65 2.60
CA TRP A 222 12.16 11.10 1.22
C TRP A 222 12.62 10.01 0.25
N ASP A 223 11.68 9.54 -0.59
CA ASP A 223 11.92 8.63 -1.70
C ASP A 223 11.99 9.44 -3.02
N PRO A 224 13.17 9.60 -3.62
CA PRO A 224 13.33 10.34 -4.88
C PRO A 224 12.84 9.55 -6.11
N ASP A 225 12.82 8.22 -6.06
CA ASP A 225 12.39 7.40 -7.19
C ASP A 225 10.88 7.50 -7.38
N PHE A 226 10.12 7.49 -6.28
CA PHE A 226 8.66 7.68 -6.31
C PHE A 226 8.22 9.14 -6.20
N ASN A 227 9.14 10.05 -5.87
CA ASN A 227 8.86 11.43 -5.50
C ASN A 227 7.79 11.50 -4.40
N THR A 228 8.06 10.79 -3.30
CA THR A 228 7.17 10.68 -2.15
C THR A 228 7.89 10.90 -0.83
N ALA A 229 7.10 11.24 0.19
CA ALA A 229 7.48 11.17 1.59
C ALA A 229 6.83 9.91 2.18
N ASP A 230 7.65 8.94 2.52
CA ASP A 230 7.23 7.63 2.95
C ASP A 230 7.13 7.59 4.47
N LEU A 231 5.94 7.27 4.98
CA LEU A 231 5.70 7.11 6.42
C LEU A 231 5.95 5.65 6.82
N PRO A 232 6.77 5.39 7.85
CA PRO A 232 6.93 4.03 8.36
C PRO A 232 5.68 3.64 9.15
N ILE A 233 4.94 2.66 8.64
CA ILE A 233 3.71 2.17 9.26
C ILE A 233 3.96 0.81 9.91
N LEU A 234 3.46 0.63 11.13
CA LEU A 234 3.41 -0.67 11.81
C LEU A 234 1.99 -0.93 12.30
N MET A 235 1.42 -2.08 11.93
CA MET A 235 0.07 -2.48 12.29
C MET A 235 0.09 -3.82 13.03
N PRO A 236 -0.15 -3.83 14.35
CA PRO A 236 -0.29 -5.07 15.10
C PRO A 236 -1.65 -5.71 14.80
N MET A 237 -1.66 -7.00 14.44
CA MET A 237 -2.86 -7.75 14.12
C MET A 237 -3.86 -7.82 15.28
N ALA A 238 -3.35 -7.77 16.53
CA ALA A 238 -4.17 -7.70 17.74
C ALA A 238 -5.08 -6.45 17.80
N LYS A 239 -4.76 -5.37 17.09
CA LYS A 239 -5.62 -4.16 17.03
C LYS A 239 -6.67 -4.19 15.93
N VAL A 240 -6.44 -5.01 14.90
CA VAL A 240 -7.38 -5.18 13.78
C VAL A 240 -8.67 -5.89 14.26
N SER A 241 -8.56 -6.72 15.30
CA SER A 241 -9.61 -7.65 15.74
C SER A 241 -10.83 -7.02 16.43
N GLY A 242 -10.79 -5.76 16.88
CA GLY A 242 -11.87 -5.16 17.69
C GLY A 242 -13.09 -4.64 16.92
N ARG A 243 -12.92 -4.19 15.66
CA ARG A 243 -14.00 -3.57 14.86
C ARG A 243 -13.99 -4.00 13.39
N TYR A 244 -12.83 -4.42 12.89
CA TYR A 244 -12.59 -4.75 11.49
C TYR A 244 -12.65 -6.25 11.19
N ALA A 245 -12.55 -7.10 12.22
CA ALA A 245 -12.78 -8.54 12.09
C ALA A 245 -14.13 -8.84 11.42
N LYS A 246 -15.23 -8.20 11.84
CA LYS A 246 -16.57 -8.40 11.25
C LYS A 246 -16.77 -7.79 9.84
N HIS A 247 -15.86 -6.97 9.33
CA HIS A 247 -16.01 -6.34 8.02
C HIS A 247 -15.10 -6.97 6.96
N TYR A 248 -13.98 -7.58 7.38
CA TYR A 248 -13.00 -8.20 6.48
C TYR A 248 -12.88 -9.72 6.64
N LEU A 249 -13.28 -10.29 7.78
CA LEU A 249 -13.19 -11.74 8.04
C LEU A 249 -14.55 -12.47 7.95
N GLY A 250 -15.64 -11.76 7.63
CA GLY A 250 -17.00 -12.31 7.53
C GLY A 250 -18.07 -11.40 8.11
#